data_AF-P92535-F1
#
_entry.id   AF-P92535-F1
#
_cell.length_a   1.000
_cell.length_b   1.000
_cell.length_c   1.000
_cell.angle_alpha   90.00
_cell.angle_beta   90.00
_cell.angle_gamma   90.00
#
_symmetry.space_group_name_H-M   'P 1'
#
loop_
_entity.id
_entity.type
_entity.pdbx_description
1 polymer ?
#
loop_
_entity_poly.entity_id
_entity_poly.type
_entity_poly.pdbx_seq_one_letter_code
_entity_poly.pdbx_strand_id
1 'polypeptide(L)'
;MIGGDSVEAIERRLLAKYPEGSPSAEIIEMARIEAEDLFEIKAQIIQRMALYDPTGDWMARGARALDNPRTTSGEESLERLYDIWKDLQETGPLSDEFSRLQEKVFLKKGGPGGDPIA
;
A
#
# COMPACT_ATOMS: atom_id res chain seq x y z
N MET A 1 11.92 -3.35 -0.69
CA MET A 1 10.61 -3.87 -0.27
C MET A 1 10.19 -3.10 0.98
N ILE A 2 8.99 -2.52 0.97
CA ILE A 2 8.41 -1.76 2.10
C ILE A 2 6.95 -2.21 2.24
N GLY A 3 6.51 -2.49 3.48
CA GLY A 3 5.15 -2.93 3.78
C GLY A 3 4.71 -4.22 3.11
N GLY A 4 5.67 -5.06 2.71
CA GLY A 4 5.42 -6.33 2.04
C GLY A 4 5.26 -6.23 0.52
N ASP A 5 5.59 -5.08 -0.07
CA ASP A 5 5.43 -4.83 -1.50
C ASP A 5 6.71 -4.31 -2.16
N SER A 6 6.74 -4.36 -3.49
CA SER A 6 7.84 -3.87 -4.33
C SER A 6 7.31 -3.33 -5.65
N VAL A 7 8.12 -2.50 -6.32
CA VAL A 7 7.85 -2.05 -7.69
C VAL A 7 7.51 -3.23 -8.60
N GLU A 8 8.35 -4.28 -8.63
CA GLU A 8 8.11 -5.47 -9.45
C GLU A 8 6.77 -6.17 -9.13
N ALA A 9 6.35 -6.16 -7.87
CA ALA A 9 5.10 -6.81 -7.46
C ALA A 9 3.87 -5.97 -7.85
N ILE A 10 3.96 -4.65 -7.76
CA ILE A 10 2.92 -3.72 -8.26
C ILE A 10 2.84 -3.82 -9.78
N GLU A 11 3.98 -3.78 -10.49
CA GLU A 11 4.06 -3.93 -11.94
C GLU A 11 3.37 -5.21 -12.40
N ARG A 12 3.66 -6.36 -11.77
CA ARG A 12 2.98 -7.63 -12.07
C ARG A 12 1.47 -7.55 -11.89
N ARG A 13 0.98 -6.86 -10.85
CA ARG A 13 -0.47 -6.68 -10.61
C ARG A 13 -1.10 -5.76 -11.64
N LEU A 14 -0.40 -4.70 -12.06
CA LEU A 14 -0.85 -3.81 -13.13
C LEU A 14 -0.90 -4.54 -14.49
N LEU A 15 0.06 -5.41 -14.77
CA LEU A 15 0.11 -6.22 -15.98
C LEU A 15 -0.87 -7.40 -15.99
N ALA A 16 -1.33 -7.86 -14.82
CA ALA A 16 -2.29 -8.96 -14.70
C ALA A 16 -3.64 -8.68 -15.41
N LYS A 17 -3.97 -7.41 -15.69
CA LYS A 17 -5.15 -7.02 -16.46
C LYS A 17 -5.05 -7.32 -17.96
N TYR A 18 -3.90 -7.78 -18.44
CA TYR A 18 -3.68 -8.22 -19.83
C TYR A 18 -3.54 -9.76 -19.90
N PRO A 19 -4.64 -10.52 -19.69
CA PRO A 19 -4.59 -11.97 -19.60
C PRO A 19 -4.30 -12.69 -20.93
N GLU A 20 -4.45 -12.00 -22.06
CA GLU A 20 -4.52 -12.65 -23.39
C GLU A 20 -3.24 -12.51 -24.26
N GLY A 21 -2.12 -12.05 -23.71
CA GLY A 21 -0.86 -12.00 -24.46
C GLY A 21 0.30 -11.40 -23.69
N SER A 22 1.52 -11.67 -24.15
CA SER A 22 2.70 -10.95 -23.70
C SER A 22 2.47 -9.45 -23.94
N PRO A 23 2.38 -8.61 -22.89
CA PRO A 23 2.18 -7.18 -23.07
C PRO A 23 3.29 -6.62 -23.97
N SER A 24 2.96 -5.63 -24.79
CA SER A 24 3.97 -4.96 -25.61
C SER A 24 5.05 -4.34 -24.71
N ALA A 25 6.24 -4.12 -25.25
CA ALA A 25 7.30 -3.44 -24.51
C ALA A 25 6.85 -2.07 -23.98
N GLU A 26 6.01 -1.35 -24.73
CA GLU A 26 5.41 -0.08 -24.32
C GLU A 26 4.49 -0.23 -23.10
N ILE A 27 3.67 -1.29 -23.05
CA ILE A 27 2.78 -1.56 -21.92
C ILE A 27 3.59 -1.95 -20.67
N ILE A 28 4.66 -2.74 -20.84
CA ILE A 28 5.56 -3.12 -19.75
C ILE A 28 6.22 -1.87 -19.17
N GLU A 29 6.78 -1.01 -20.03
CA GLU A 29 7.43 0.23 -19.58
C GLU A 29 6.45 1.17 -18.87
N MET A 30 5.24 1.32 -19.40
CA MET A 30 4.20 2.14 -18.76
C MET A 30 3.78 1.57 -17.40
N ALA A 31 3.61 0.25 -17.28
CA ALA A 31 3.26 -0.40 -16.02
C ALA A 31 4.38 -0.27 -14.98
N ARG A 32 5.63 -0.27 -15.42
CA ARG A 32 6.78 -0.02 -14.56
C ARG A 32 6.79 1.41 -14.03
N ILE A 33 6.59 2.41 -14.88
CA ILE A 33 6.52 3.83 -14.46
C ILE A 33 5.39 4.01 -13.43
N GLU A 34 4.20 3.48 -13.73
CA GLU A 34 3.06 3.53 -12.80
C GLU A 34 3.36 2.80 -11.48
N ALA A 35 4.06 1.66 -11.53
CA ALA A 35 4.47 0.94 -10.34
C ALA A 35 5.50 1.68 -9.49
N GLU A 36 6.43 2.42 -10.11
CA GLU A 36 7.42 3.26 -9.41
C GLU A 36 6.72 4.40 -8.65
N ASP A 37 5.81 5.13 -9.30
CA ASP A 37 5.02 6.20 -8.70
C ASP A 37 4.14 5.69 -7.53
N LEU A 38 3.43 4.58 -7.76
CA LEU A 38 2.59 3.95 -6.72
C LEU A 38 3.43 3.47 -5.53
N PHE A 39 4.58 2.86 -5.79
CA PHE A 39 5.45 2.35 -4.73
C PHE A 39 6.00 3.49 -3.87
N GLU A 40 6.42 4.59 -4.49
CA GLU A 40 6.96 5.76 -3.78
C GLU A 40 5.96 6.32 -2.78
N ILE A 41 4.73 6.62 -3.22
CA ILE A 41 3.71 7.20 -2.33
C ILE A 41 3.22 6.19 -1.28
N LYS A 42 3.06 4.90 -1.65
CA LYS A 42 2.70 3.84 -0.69
C LYS A 42 3.75 3.73 0.41
N ALA A 43 5.03 3.75 0.06
CA ALA A 43 6.13 3.68 1.02
C ALA A 43 6.10 4.87 2.00
N GLN A 44 5.85 6.09 1.52
CA GLN A 44 5.72 7.28 2.37
C GLN A 44 4.57 7.16 3.37
N ILE A 45 3.40 6.74 2.91
CA ILE A 45 2.22 6.51 3.78
C ILE A 45 2.54 5.43 4.82
N ILE A 46 3.10 4.29 4.40
CA ILE A 46 3.42 3.17 5.31
C ILE A 46 4.42 3.60 6.39
N GLN A 47 5.48 4.32 6.03
CA GLN A 47 6.48 4.80 7.00
C GLN A 47 5.86 5.78 8.00
N ARG A 48 4.95 6.64 7.54
CA ARG A 48 4.23 7.58 8.40
C ARG A 48 3.27 6.87 9.33
N MET A 49 2.52 5.89 8.83
CA MET A 49 1.64 5.06 9.64
C MET A 49 2.44 4.26 10.67
N ALA A 50 3.61 3.71 10.32
CA ALA A 50 4.49 3.02 11.26
C ALA A 50 4.98 3.90 12.43
N LEU A 51 5.11 5.20 12.19
CA LEU A 51 5.46 6.18 13.22
C LEU A 51 4.28 6.48 14.16
N TYR A 52 3.07 6.61 13.61
CA TYR A 52 1.86 6.96 14.37
C TYR A 52 1.21 5.76 15.06
N ASP A 53 1.24 4.59 14.45
CA ASP A 53 0.70 3.35 14.96
C ASP A 53 1.82 2.28 15.10
N PRO A 54 2.51 2.25 16.25
CA PRO A 54 3.56 1.24 16.49
C PRO A 54 3.00 -0.18 16.65
N THR A 55 1.69 -0.35 16.82
CA THR A 55 1.05 -1.67 17.04
C THR A 55 0.80 -2.40 15.73
N GLY A 56 0.52 -1.66 14.65
CA GLY A 56 0.35 -2.19 13.31
C GLY A 56 1.65 -2.70 12.68
N ASP A 57 1.54 -3.76 11.91
CA ASP A 57 2.62 -4.39 11.15
C ASP A 57 2.86 -3.67 9.81
N TRP A 58 3.02 -2.35 9.88
CA TRP A 58 3.15 -1.46 8.74
C TRP A 58 4.32 -1.81 7.85
N MET A 59 5.49 -2.08 8.43
CA MET A 59 6.71 -2.31 7.66
C MET A 59 6.74 -3.64 6.93
N ALA A 60 5.99 -4.66 7.37
CA ALA A 60 5.94 -5.97 6.72
C ALA A 60 4.66 -6.23 5.92
N ARG A 61 3.51 -5.65 6.32
CA ARG A 61 2.20 -5.91 5.70
C ARG A 61 1.37 -4.64 5.45
N GLY A 62 1.92 -3.45 5.68
CA GLY A 62 1.20 -2.18 5.55
C GLY A 62 0.66 -1.90 4.14
N ALA A 63 1.29 -2.43 3.09
CA ALA A 63 0.81 -2.23 1.73
C ALA A 63 -0.60 -2.79 1.51
N ARG A 64 -0.96 -3.87 2.22
CA ARG A 64 -2.30 -4.47 2.16
C ARG A 64 -3.40 -3.55 2.68
N ALA A 65 -3.08 -2.66 3.61
CA ALA A 65 -4.03 -1.65 4.08
C ALA A 65 -4.37 -0.62 2.98
N LEU A 66 -3.53 -0.49 1.96
CA LEU A 66 -3.70 0.43 0.83
C LEU A 66 -4.31 -0.23 -0.41
N ASP A 67 -4.60 -1.53 -0.37
CA ASP A 67 -5.26 -2.22 -1.49
C ASP A 67 -6.71 -1.72 -1.66
N ASN A 68 -7.13 -1.56 -2.91
CA ASN A 68 -8.49 -1.20 -3.31
C ASN A 68 -9.16 -2.39 -4.03
N PRO A 69 -10.08 -3.12 -3.38
CA PRO A 69 -10.71 -4.30 -3.96
C PRO A 69 -11.66 -3.99 -5.13
N ARG A 70 -11.92 -2.72 -5.43
CA ARG A 70 -12.77 -2.30 -6.56
C ARG A 70 -11.99 -2.13 -7.87
N THR A 71 -10.66 -2.21 -7.84
CA THR A 71 -9.83 -2.13 -9.05
C THR A 71 -9.38 -3.53 -9.49
N THR A 72 -9.19 -3.71 -10.79
CA THR A 72 -8.78 -5.01 -11.36
C THR A 72 -7.41 -5.46 -10.86
N SER A 73 -6.49 -4.52 -10.63
CA SER A 73 -5.16 -4.80 -10.11
C SER A 73 -5.11 -4.92 -8.58
N GLY A 74 -6.15 -4.46 -7.89
CA GLY A 74 -6.14 -4.25 -6.44
C GLY A 74 -5.39 -2.99 -6.00
N GLU A 75 -4.78 -2.24 -6.93
CA GLU A 75 -4.09 -1.00 -6.62
C GLU A 75 -5.07 0.16 -6.42
N GLU A 76 -4.73 1.05 -5.49
CA GLU A 76 -5.42 2.32 -5.34
C GLU A 76 -4.93 3.32 -6.39
N SER A 77 -5.78 4.29 -6.78
CA SER A 77 -5.34 5.33 -7.70
C SER A 77 -4.25 6.21 -7.08
N LEU A 78 -3.33 6.70 -7.91
CA LEU A 78 -2.26 7.59 -7.47
C LEU A 78 -2.82 8.85 -6.79
N GLU A 79 -3.86 9.46 -7.36
CA GLU A 79 -4.57 10.62 -6.79
C GLU A 79 -5.09 10.33 -5.38
N ARG A 80 -5.74 9.19 -5.18
CA ARG A 80 -6.28 8.82 -3.87
C ARG A 80 -5.19 8.57 -2.83
N LEU A 81 -4.03 8.04 -3.24
CA LEU A 81 -2.87 7.90 -2.36
C LEU A 81 -2.30 9.26 -1.97
N TYR A 82 -2.25 10.23 -2.89
CA TYR A 82 -1.86 11.60 -2.56
C TYR A 82 -2.85 12.29 -1.61
N ASP A 83 -4.15 12.07 -1.78
CA ASP A 83 -5.17 12.60 -0.84
C ASP A 83 -4.97 12.03 0.57
N ILE A 84 -4.75 10.72 0.69
CA ILE A 84 -4.45 10.05 1.96
C ILE A 84 -3.17 10.64 2.57
N TRP A 85 -2.11 10.78 1.77
CA TRP A 85 -0.85 11.34 2.23
C TRP A 85 -1.01 12.77 2.74
N LYS A 86 -1.76 13.60 2.01
CA LYS A 86 -2.04 14.98 2.38
C LYS A 86 -2.80 15.05 3.71
N ASP A 87 -3.86 14.27 3.88
CA ASP A 87 -4.61 14.24 5.15
C ASP A 87 -3.71 13.80 6.33
N LEU A 88 -2.90 12.75 6.13
CA LEU A 88 -1.93 12.31 7.14
C LEU A 88 -0.88 13.38 7.49
N GLN A 89 -0.48 14.23 6.54
CA GLN A 89 0.42 15.36 6.82
C GLN A 89 -0.28 16.48 7.60
N GLU A 90 -1.53 16.78 7.26
CA GLU A 90 -2.28 17.92 7.83
C GLU A 90 -2.82 17.62 9.23
N THR A 91 -3.33 16.41 9.46
CA THR A 91 -4.03 16.04 10.70
C THR A 91 -3.34 14.94 11.50
N GLY A 92 -2.38 14.21 10.91
CA GLY A 92 -1.59 13.20 11.60
C GLY A 92 -2.48 12.06 12.15
N PRO A 93 -2.28 11.63 13.41
CA PRO A 93 -3.11 10.60 14.05
C PRO A 93 -4.59 10.99 14.28
N LEU A 94 -4.97 12.25 14.00
CA LEU A 94 -6.35 12.72 14.08
C LEU A 94 -7.10 12.59 12.74
N SER A 95 -6.45 12.13 11.67
CA SER A 95 -7.11 11.89 10.37
C SER A 95 -8.11 10.75 10.43
N ASP A 96 -9.21 10.92 9.71
CA ASP A 96 -10.10 9.81 9.37
C ASP A 96 -9.34 8.75 8.55
N GLU A 97 -8.39 9.17 7.70
CA GLU A 97 -7.54 8.25 6.94
C GLU A 97 -6.61 7.43 7.84
N PHE A 98 -6.03 8.01 8.91
CA PHE A 98 -5.25 7.25 9.89
C PHE A 98 -6.10 6.15 10.52
N SER A 99 -7.29 6.47 11.05
CA SER A 99 -8.17 5.49 11.67
C SER A 99 -8.59 4.40 10.67
N ARG A 100 -8.98 4.78 9.46
CA ARG A 100 -9.36 3.83 8.40
C ARG A 100 -8.21 2.87 8.04
N LEU A 101 -6.99 3.38 7.94
CA LEU A 101 -5.82 2.57 7.62
C LEU A 101 -5.42 1.67 8.79
N GLN A 102 -5.49 2.18 10.03
CA GLN A 102 -5.24 1.41 11.25
C GLN A 102 -6.18 0.20 11.39
N GLU A 103 -7.45 0.34 11.04
CA GLU A 103 -8.41 -0.77 11.08
C GLU A 103 -8.09 -1.87 10.04
N LYS A 104 -7.43 -1.52 8.93
CA LYS A 104 -7.09 -2.47 7.85
C LYS A 104 -5.75 -3.18 8.05
N VAL A 105 -4.83 -2.63 8.85
CA VAL A 105 -3.49 -3.20 9.00
C VAL A 105 -3.53 -4.41 9.94
N PHE A 106 -2.72 -5.42 9.64
CA PHE A 106 -2.51 -6.50 10.58
C PHE A 106 -1.71 -6.03 11.79
N LEU A 107 -2.03 -6.52 12.98
CA LEU A 107 -1.24 -6.25 14.17
C LEU A 107 0.08 -7.04 14.17
N LYS A 108 1.11 -6.47 14.81
CA LYS A 108 2.36 -7.19 15.09
C LYS A 108 2.10 -8.38 16.02
N LYS A 109 2.65 -9.54 15.69
CA LYS A 109 2.62 -10.71 16.58
C LYS A 109 3.33 -10.37 17.90
N GLY A 110 2.70 -10.69 19.04
CA GLY A 110 3.25 -10.42 20.37
C GLY A 110 2.99 -9.01 20.94
N GLY A 111 2.24 -8.14 20.24
CA GLY A 111 1.72 -6.89 20.81
C GLY A 111 0.41 -7.10 21.58
N PRO A 112 -0.08 -6.10 22.36
CA PRO A 112 -1.40 -6.16 22.96
C PRO A 112 -2.47 -6.35 21.86
N GLY A 113 -3.13 -7.51 21.81
CA GLY A 113 -4.10 -7.89 20.78
C GLY A 113 -3.54 -8.63 19.56
N GLY A 114 -2.24 -8.90 19.49
CA GLY A 114 -1.65 -9.73 18.42
C GLY A 114 -1.95 -11.21 18.60
N ASP A 115 -2.03 -11.96 17.48
CA ASP A 115 -2.17 -13.42 17.51
C ASP A 115 -1.10 -14.05 18.42
N PRO A 116 -1.45 -15.11 19.20
CA PRO A 116 -0.49 -15.78 20.06
C PRO A 116 0.72 -16.26 19.24
N ILE A 117 1.92 -16.05 19.77
CA ILE A 117 3.13 -16.66 19.23
C ILE A 117 2.99 -18.17 19.48
N ALA A 118 2.86 -18.94 18.40
CA ALA A 118 2.93 -20.40 18.42
C ALA A 118 4.36 -20.88 18.74
#